data_AF-A0AAV2D5J2-F1
#
_entry.id   AF-A0AAV2D5J2-F1
#
_cell.length_a   1.000
_cell.length_b   1.000
_cell.length_c   1.000
_cell.angle_alpha   90.00
_cell.angle_beta   90.00
_cell.angle_gamma   90.00
#
_symmetry.space_group_name_H-M   'P 1'
#
loop_
_entity.id
_entity.type
_entity.pdbx_description
1 polymer ?
#
loop_
_entity_poly.entity_id
_entity_poly.type
_entity_poly.pdbx_seq_one_letter_code
_entity_poly.pdbx_strand_id
1 'polypeptide(L)'
;MATRVLKAKYYPNRDILHTQVGTNPSYTWRSILAAQDLIKKGMRWRVRDGTQVNIWEDRWVARAEDTGFKVTTTRTAKGELERVTDFIDHDLRHWKKDLLQQHFNPTDRVRI
;
A
#
# COMPACT_ATOMS: atom_id res chain seq x y z
N MET A 1 15.93 14.26 14.56
CA MET A 1 15.64 15.65 14.97
C MET A 1 14.81 16.39 13.92
N ALA A 2 15.29 16.50 12.66
CA ALA A 2 14.63 17.28 11.60
C ALA A 2 13.19 16.83 11.26
N THR A 3 12.90 15.52 11.24
CA THR A 3 11.57 14.98 10.92
C THR A 3 10.48 15.45 11.89
N ARG A 4 10.78 15.51 13.20
CA ARG A 4 9.85 15.98 14.23
C ARG A 4 9.51 17.47 14.07
N VAL A 5 10.51 18.28 13.74
CA VAL A 5 10.32 19.73 13.49
C VAL A 5 9.49 19.97 12.23
N LEU A 6 9.79 19.25 11.15
CA LEU A 6 9.01 19.32 9.91
C LEU A 6 7.56 18.89 10.11
N LYS A 7 7.32 17.80 10.86
CA LYS A 7 5.96 17.35 11.22
C LYS A 7 5.23 18.44 12.00
N ALA A 8 5.81 18.93 13.09
CA ALA A 8 5.17 19.96 13.92
C ALA A 8 4.85 21.24 13.13
N LYS A 9 5.72 21.64 12.20
CA LYS A 9 5.58 22.87 11.41
C LYS A 9 4.59 22.74 10.25
N TYR A 10 4.62 21.63 9.52
CA TYR A 10 3.93 21.52 8.23
C TYR A 10 2.79 20.49 8.20
N TYR A 11 2.80 19.47 9.06
CA TYR A 11 1.76 18.42 9.09
C TYR A 11 1.55 17.84 10.51
N PRO A 12 1.22 18.67 11.52
CA PRO A 12 1.22 18.23 12.93
C PRO A 12 0.24 17.08 13.20
N ASN A 13 -0.94 17.17 12.58
CA ASN A 13 -2.05 16.20 12.74
C ASN A 13 -2.39 15.49 11.42
N ARG A 14 -1.48 15.49 10.46
CA ARG A 14 -1.70 14.91 9.13
C ARG A 14 -0.57 13.98 8.75
N ASP A 15 -0.83 13.19 7.72
CA ASP A 15 0.19 12.37 7.08
C ASP A 15 0.94 13.16 5.99
N ILE A 16 2.25 12.93 5.89
CA ILE A 16 3.11 13.61 4.92
C ILE A 16 2.69 13.35 3.47
N LEU A 17 2.13 12.17 3.16
CA LEU A 17 1.69 11.83 1.81
C LEU A 17 0.39 12.56 1.43
N HIS A 18 -0.43 12.97 2.40
CA HIS A 18 -1.70 13.66 2.16
C HIS A 18 -1.63 15.17 2.48
N THR A 19 -0.43 15.72 2.65
CA THR A 19 -0.24 17.13 3.01
C THR A 19 -0.22 18.03 1.77
N GLN A 20 -0.91 19.16 1.85
CA GLN A 20 -0.91 20.20 0.81
C GLN A 20 0.10 21.31 1.13
N VAL A 21 0.49 22.06 0.10
CA VAL A 21 1.35 23.23 0.25
C VAL A 21 0.59 24.33 1.00
N GLY A 22 0.97 24.59 2.25
CA GLY A 22 0.41 25.68 3.06
C GLY A 22 0.94 27.06 2.66
N THR A 23 0.62 28.09 3.44
CA THR A 23 1.06 29.47 3.20
C THR A 23 2.54 29.66 3.55
N ASN A 24 3.32 30.20 2.61
CA ASN A 24 4.76 30.51 2.74
C ASN A 24 5.68 29.35 3.20
N PRO A 25 5.74 28.23 2.46
CA PRO A 25 6.60 27.11 2.78
C PRO A 25 8.06 27.41 2.45
N SER A 26 8.99 26.94 3.31
CA SER A 26 10.43 26.98 3.02
C SER A 26 10.77 26.26 1.71
N TYR A 27 11.86 26.66 1.05
CA TYR A 27 12.33 26.03 -0.18
C TYR A 27 12.49 24.50 -0.05
N THR A 28 13.12 24.04 1.03
CA THR A 28 13.28 22.61 1.33
C THR A 28 11.93 21.87 1.40
N TRP A 29 10.91 22.49 2.01
CA TRP A 29 9.58 21.89 2.11
C TRP A 29 8.88 21.79 0.75
N ARG A 30 9.03 22.80 -0.12
CA ARG A 30 8.52 22.74 -1.50
C ARG A 30 9.17 21.59 -2.28
N SER A 31 10.48 21.41 -2.14
CA SER A 31 11.22 20.31 -2.79
C SER A 31 10.75 18.94 -2.28
N ILE A 32 10.54 18.78 -0.97
CA ILE A 32 9.99 17.55 -0.38
C ILE A 32 8.57 17.27 -0.91
N LEU A 33 7.71 18.29 -0.94
CA LEU A 33 6.35 18.14 -1.47
C LEU A 33 6.33 17.86 -2.98
N ALA A 34 7.27 18.41 -3.75
CA ALA A 34 7.40 18.09 -5.17
C ALA A 34 7.74 16.60 -5.40
N ALA A 35 8.48 15.98 -4.49
CA ALA A 35 8.77 14.55 -4.53
C ALA A 35 7.61 13.68 -4.01
N GLN A 36 6.62 14.25 -3.33
CA GLN A 36 5.52 13.50 -2.69
C GLN A 36 4.76 12.62 -3.68
N ASP A 37 4.42 13.15 -4.86
CA ASP A 37 3.67 12.39 -5.86
C ASP A 37 4.52 11.29 -6.52
N LEU A 38 5.83 11.52 -6.67
CA LEU A 38 6.74 10.48 -7.11
C LEU A 38 6.82 9.35 -6.08
N ILE A 39 6.91 9.69 -4.80
CA ILE A 39 6.92 8.71 -3.70
C ILE A 39 5.61 7.92 -3.69
N LYS A 40 4.44 8.57 -3.77
CA LYS A 40 3.14 7.87 -3.88
C LYS A 40 3.11 6.89 -5.05
N LYS A 41 3.66 7.30 -6.20
CA LYS A 41 3.73 6.46 -7.41
C LYS A 41 4.70 5.29 -7.27
N GLY A 42 5.75 5.40 -6.46
CA GLY A 42 6.71 4.31 -6.21
C GLY A 42 6.38 3.45 -4.98
N MET A 43 5.50 3.91 -4.10
CA MET A 43 5.19 3.22 -2.84
C MET A 43 4.37 1.96 -3.09
N ARG A 44 4.70 0.92 -2.31
CA ARG A 44 3.97 -0.33 -2.22
C ARG A 44 3.83 -0.74 -0.75
N TRP A 45 2.77 -1.49 -0.46
CA TRP A 45 2.54 -2.09 0.84
C TRP A 45 3.52 -3.22 1.09
N ARG A 46 4.03 -3.25 2.32
CA ARG A 46 4.69 -4.41 2.89
C ARG A 46 3.71 -5.07 3.84
N VAL A 47 3.17 -6.21 3.43
CA VAL A 47 2.15 -6.93 4.20
C VAL A 47 2.75 -7.48 5.49
N ARG A 48 2.08 -7.24 6.62
CA ARG A 48 2.37 -7.89 7.92
C ARG A 48 1.16 -8.70 8.36
N ASP A 49 0.07 -8.02 8.71
CA ASP A 49 -1.22 -8.58 9.10
C ASP A 49 -2.28 -8.40 8.00
N GLY A 50 -2.06 -7.47 7.07
CA GLY A 50 -2.94 -7.26 5.92
C GLY A 50 -4.25 -6.55 6.25
N THR A 51 -4.45 -6.09 7.48
CA THR A 51 -5.70 -5.48 7.95
C THR A 51 -6.01 -4.16 7.24
N GLN A 52 -4.97 -3.43 6.83
CA GLN A 52 -5.09 -2.15 6.15
C GLN A 52 -4.89 -2.22 4.63
N VAL A 53 -4.61 -3.41 4.08
CA VAL A 53 -4.26 -3.57 2.66
C VAL A 53 -5.46 -4.10 1.89
N ASN A 54 -5.94 -3.34 0.91
CA ASN A 54 -6.97 -3.79 -0.03
C ASN A 54 -6.35 -4.67 -1.12
N ILE A 55 -6.95 -5.81 -1.40
CA ILE A 55 -6.40 -6.79 -2.35
C ILE A 55 -6.31 -6.23 -3.77
N TRP A 56 -7.34 -5.49 -4.18
CA TRP A 56 -7.62 -5.13 -5.56
C TRP A 56 -7.06 -3.75 -5.91
N GLU A 57 -7.14 -2.82 -4.95
CA GLU A 57 -6.78 -1.41 -5.17
C GLU A 57 -5.33 -1.11 -4.82
N ASP A 58 -4.78 -1.78 -3.80
CA ASP A 58 -3.46 -1.48 -3.29
C ASP A 58 -2.34 -2.25 -4.02
N ARG A 59 -1.14 -1.67 -3.99
CA ARG A 59 0.07 -2.28 -4.53
C ARG A 59 0.78 -3.08 -3.46
N TRP A 60 0.59 -4.39 -3.40
CA TRP A 60 1.09 -5.22 -2.29
C TRP A 60 1.73 -6.54 -2.74
N VAL A 61 1.60 -6.90 -4.02
CA VAL A 61 2.16 -8.15 -4.56
C VAL A 61 3.67 -7.98 -4.73
N ALA A 62 4.47 -8.89 -4.16
CA ALA A 62 5.91 -8.68 -4.02
C ALA A 62 6.67 -8.78 -5.35
N ARG A 63 6.31 -9.75 -6.21
CA ARG A 63 7.03 -10.14 -7.44
C ARG A 63 6.23 -9.83 -8.70
N ALA A 64 5.74 -8.60 -8.82
CA ALA A 64 4.83 -8.20 -9.88
C ALA A 64 5.25 -6.85 -10.49
N GLU A 65 6.52 -6.72 -10.85
CA GLU A 65 7.13 -5.51 -11.41
C GLU A 65 6.49 -5.10 -12.74
N ASP A 66 6.11 -6.09 -13.55
CA ASP A 66 5.45 -5.94 -14.85
C ASP A 66 4.02 -5.38 -14.76
N THR A 67 3.40 -5.51 -13.59
CA THR A 67 1.98 -5.23 -13.35
C THR A 67 1.80 -4.17 -12.25
N GLY A 68 2.88 -3.49 -11.88
CA GLY A 68 2.85 -2.39 -10.92
C GLY A 68 2.55 -2.82 -9.48
N PHE A 69 2.94 -4.04 -9.11
CA PHE A 69 2.72 -4.66 -7.79
C PHE A 69 1.25 -4.90 -7.42
N LYS A 70 0.38 -5.00 -8.42
CA LYS A 70 -1.04 -5.32 -8.25
C LYS A 70 -1.34 -6.76 -8.69
N VAL A 71 -2.44 -7.29 -8.19
CA VAL A 71 -3.00 -8.56 -8.68
C VAL A 71 -3.57 -8.37 -10.08
N THR A 72 -3.39 -9.38 -10.92
CA THR A 72 -3.93 -9.41 -12.30
C THR A 72 -5.25 -10.15 -12.39
N THR A 73 -5.64 -10.85 -11.33
CA THR A 73 -6.86 -11.64 -11.28
C THR A 73 -8.11 -10.76 -11.40
N THR A 74 -9.04 -11.17 -12.27
CA THR A 74 -10.34 -10.52 -12.41
C THR A 74 -11.18 -10.76 -11.16
N ARG A 75 -11.63 -9.66 -10.55
CA ARG A 75 -12.53 -9.69 -9.39
C ARG A 75 -13.89 -10.27 -9.76
N THR A 76 -14.25 -11.43 -9.20
CA THR A 76 -15.47 -12.18 -9.56
C THR A 76 -16.73 -11.60 -8.92
N ALA A 77 -16.66 -11.14 -7.67
CA ALA A 77 -17.78 -10.51 -6.96
C ALA A 77 -17.30 -9.44 -5.95
N LYS A 78 -18.11 -8.39 -5.77
CA LYS A 78 -17.83 -7.30 -4.81
C LYS A 78 -18.45 -7.69 -3.46
N GLY A 79 -17.66 -8.21 -2.52
CA GLY A 79 -18.10 -8.36 -1.13
C GLY A 79 -17.58 -9.55 -0.32
N GLU A 80 -17.00 -10.59 -0.95
CA GLU A 80 -16.56 -11.76 -0.17
C GLU A 80 -15.20 -11.57 0.49
N LEU A 81 -14.21 -11.00 -0.21
CA LEU A 81 -12.86 -10.81 0.29
C LEU A 81 -12.29 -9.50 -0.27
N GLU A 82 -12.00 -8.54 0.62
CA GLU A 82 -11.50 -7.22 0.22
C GLU A 82 -10.11 -6.92 0.78
N ARG A 83 -9.75 -7.55 1.90
CA ARG A 83 -8.52 -7.24 2.63
C ARG A 83 -7.57 -8.40 2.57
N VAL A 84 -6.28 -8.09 2.53
CA VAL A 84 -5.23 -9.09 2.53
C VAL A 84 -5.27 -9.99 3.78
N THR A 85 -5.72 -9.43 4.92
CA THR A 85 -5.93 -10.19 6.16
C THR A 85 -6.86 -11.39 6.00
N ASP A 86 -7.80 -11.36 5.04
CA ASP A 86 -8.79 -12.44 4.88
C ASP A 86 -8.10 -13.73 4.40
N PHE A 87 -6.99 -13.57 3.66
CA PHE A 87 -6.16 -14.64 3.11
C PHE A 87 -5.00 -15.05 4.02
N ILE A 88 -4.81 -14.38 5.16
CA ILE A 88 -3.73 -14.71 6.12
C ILE A 88 -4.32 -15.55 7.26
N ASP A 89 -3.63 -16.64 7.58
CA ASP A 89 -3.78 -17.34 8.83
C ASP A 89 -2.93 -16.62 9.89
N HIS A 90 -3.59 -16.02 10.89
CA HIS A 90 -2.90 -15.21 11.91
C HIS A 90 -2.20 -16.04 12.97
N ASP A 91 -2.64 -17.28 13.19
CA ASP A 91 -2.04 -18.19 14.16
C ASP A 91 -0.74 -18.77 13.60
N LEU A 92 -0.78 -19.17 12.33
CA LEU A 92 0.33 -19.83 11.65
C LEU A 92 1.18 -18.87 10.80
N ARG A 93 0.77 -17.60 10.69
CA ARG A 93 1.43 -16.52 9.92
C ARG A 93 1.75 -16.90 8.48
N HIS A 94 0.85 -17.63 7.83
CA HIS A 94 0.99 -18.02 6.45
C HIS A 94 -0.26 -17.68 5.63
N TRP A 95 -0.12 -17.71 4.31
CA TRP A 95 -1.27 -17.58 3.42
C TRP A 95 -2.14 -18.84 3.44
N LYS A 96 -3.45 -18.65 3.52
CA LYS A 96 -4.46 -19.70 3.33
C LYS A 96 -4.44 -20.14 1.87
N LYS A 97 -3.62 -21.15 1.57
CA LYS A 97 -3.38 -21.61 0.19
C LYS A 97 -4.66 -22.02 -0.53
N ASP A 98 -5.62 -22.62 0.18
CA ASP A 98 -6.89 -23.03 -0.40
C ASP A 98 -7.69 -21.84 -0.94
N LEU A 99 -7.76 -20.75 -0.17
CA LEU A 99 -8.41 -19.52 -0.62
C LEU A 99 -7.63 -18.87 -1.75
N LEU A 100 -6.29 -18.88 -1.70
CA LEU A 100 -5.49 -18.37 -2.80
C LEU A 100 -5.76 -19.14 -4.11
N GLN A 101 -5.95 -20.46 -4.02
CA GLN A 101 -6.26 -21.31 -5.16
C GLN A 101 -7.67 -21.10 -5.71
N GLN A 102 -8.61 -20.63 -4.90
CA GLN A 102 -9.97 -20.36 -5.33
C GLN A 102 -10.12 -18.98 -5.96
N HIS A 103 -9.43 -17.97 -5.41
CA HIS A 103 -9.68 -16.56 -5.75
C HIS A 103 -8.63 -15.90 -6.66
N PHE A 104 -7.41 -16.44 -6.77
CA PHE A 104 -6.36 -15.87 -7.62
C PHE A 104 -6.08 -16.73 -8.85
N ASN A 105 -5.64 -16.12 -9.95
CA ASN A 105 -5.12 -16.82 -11.11
C ASN A 105 -3.76 -17.49 -10.79
N PRO A 106 -3.29 -18.47 -11.60
CA PRO A 106 -2.03 -19.16 -11.32
C PRO A 106 -0.81 -18.24 -11.21
N THR A 107 -0.78 -17.16 -12.00
CA THR A 107 0.32 -16.19 -12.01
C THR A 107 0.44 -15.46 -10.67
N ASP A 108 -0.66 -14.90 -10.16
CA ASP A 108 -0.69 -14.14 -8.92
C ASP A 108 -0.36 -15.02 -7.70
N ARG A 109 -0.80 -16.30 -7.70
CA ARG A 109 -0.51 -17.27 -6.62
C ARG A 109 0.98 -17.48 -6.38
N VAL A 110 1.81 -17.41 -7.43
CA VAL A 110 3.26 -17.60 -7.34
C VAL A 110 3.97 -16.30 -6.91
N ARG A 111 3.30 -15.16 -7.11
CA ARG A 111 3.82 -13.83 -6.82
C ARG A 111 3.53 -13.37 -5.38
N ILE A 112 2.50 -13.93 -4.75
CA ILE A 112 2.06 -13.74 -3.35
C ILE A 112 2.85 -14.66 -2.42
#